data_AF-A0AAU2EXX5-F1
#
_entry.id   AF-A0AAU2EXX5-F1
#
_cell.length_a   1.000
_cell.length_b   1.000
_cell.length_c   1.000
_cell.angle_alpha   90.00
_cell.angle_beta   90.00
_cell.angle_gamma   90.00
#
_symmetry.space_group_name_H-M   'P 1'
#
loop_
_entity.id
_entity.type
_entity.pdbx_description
1 polymer ?
#
loop_
_entity_poly.entity_id
_entity_poly.type
_entity_poly.pdbx_seq_one_letter_code
_entity_poly.pdbx_strand_id
1 'polypeptide(L)'
;MDWTPAADEDQLFRITVKFATGVAPAVSGSRWFRDPERNDIQGELAEWPDGPVFTPRTQGDQAARSVGRGLLSAIPVIANIIANIGGAGGSPFGSGAGSGKPEEPENEVDDFPVMWAAPGTLARTVPWQLDPGRRSEGYLTDLVLTSRRLLFLDEVGVLAEFPRESISGARQMEFSRIGADMRLTFADGSWIRLFTGSPANAERLAGILNGDVQAVPESALTDAQRARVARFVAHLRGSLHPPVYTRYPSGIVRVEVCVPSKAGKDLVDVTGILMDDQGEAAPPKPGDL
;
A
#
# COMPACT_ATOMS: atom_id res chain seq x y z
N MET A 1 5.02 10.78 -16.55
CA MET A 1 6.40 10.65 -17.04
C MET A 1 6.73 9.18 -17.22
N ASP A 2 7.43 8.85 -18.32
CA ASP A 2 7.88 7.49 -18.62
C ASP A 2 9.29 7.26 -18.04
N TRP A 3 9.42 7.31 -16.72
CA TRP A 3 10.65 6.79 -16.10
C TRP A 3 10.81 5.32 -16.47
N THR A 4 12.02 4.95 -16.89
CA THR A 4 12.37 3.57 -17.24
C THR A 4 13.62 3.15 -16.46
N PRO A 5 13.70 1.88 -16.02
CA PRO A 5 14.91 1.34 -15.39
C PRO A 5 16.16 1.48 -16.26
N ALA A 6 17.33 1.42 -15.63
CA ALA A 6 18.59 1.25 -16.38
C ALA A 6 18.57 -0.04 -17.21
N ALA A 7 19.39 -0.14 -18.25
CA ALA A 7 19.39 -1.28 -19.18
C ALA A 7 19.69 -2.64 -18.52
N ASP A 8 20.31 -2.62 -17.35
CA ASP A 8 20.70 -3.77 -16.53
C ASP A 8 19.85 -3.89 -15.24
N GLU A 9 18.72 -3.18 -15.20
CA GLU A 9 17.78 -3.10 -14.09
C GLU A 9 16.37 -3.45 -14.59
N ASP A 10 15.65 -4.26 -13.80
CA ASP A 10 14.32 -4.73 -14.16
C ASP A 10 13.28 -4.10 -13.24
N GLN A 11 12.21 -3.53 -13.80
CA GLN A 11 11.05 -3.12 -13.00
C GLN A 11 10.25 -4.36 -12.58
N LEU A 12 10.02 -4.52 -11.28
CA LEU A 12 9.30 -5.65 -10.70
C LEU A 12 7.88 -5.29 -10.26
N PHE A 13 7.70 -4.06 -9.77
CA PHE A 13 6.41 -3.60 -9.25
C PHE A 13 6.29 -2.08 -9.36
N ARG A 14 5.10 -1.56 -9.70
CA ARG A 14 4.80 -0.13 -9.69
C ARG A 14 3.38 0.12 -9.22
N ILE A 15 3.23 0.94 -8.20
CA ILE A 15 1.93 1.35 -7.65
C ILE A 15 1.96 2.81 -7.23
N THR A 16 0.79 3.43 -7.17
CA THR A 16 0.66 4.77 -6.57
C THR A 16 0.48 4.64 -5.05
N VAL A 17 1.22 5.44 -4.30
CA VAL A 17 1.22 5.43 -2.83
C VAL A 17 1.09 6.84 -2.26
N LYS A 18 0.75 6.88 -0.97
CA LYS A 18 0.77 8.06 -0.10
C LYS A 18 0.92 7.60 1.34
N PHE A 19 1.20 8.48 2.29
CA PHE A 19 1.07 8.11 3.69
C PHE A 19 -0.35 7.67 4.02
N ALA A 20 -0.42 6.62 4.84
CA ALA A 20 -1.68 6.14 5.38
C ALA A 20 -2.40 7.22 6.18
N THR A 21 -3.64 6.97 6.58
CA THR A 21 -4.40 7.92 7.40
C THR A 21 -5.21 7.18 8.44
N GLY A 22 -5.14 7.65 9.68
CA GLY A 22 -5.80 7.00 10.81
C GLY A 22 -7.29 6.80 10.57
N VAL A 23 -7.81 5.68 11.04
CA VAL A 23 -9.22 5.29 10.89
C VAL A 23 -9.96 5.22 12.21
N ALA A 24 -9.27 4.92 13.31
CA ALA A 24 -9.89 4.90 14.63
C ALA A 24 -10.40 6.29 15.02
N PRO A 25 -11.49 6.41 15.79
CA PRO A 25 -12.13 7.70 16.06
C PRO A 25 -11.18 8.78 16.60
N ALA A 26 -10.28 8.42 17.52
CA ALA A 26 -9.34 9.34 18.17
C ALA A 26 -8.28 9.92 17.21
N VAL A 27 -7.87 9.12 16.21
CA VAL A 27 -6.79 9.46 15.27
C VAL A 27 -7.28 9.63 13.84
N SER A 28 -8.59 9.62 13.63
CA SER A 28 -9.18 9.61 12.30
C SER A 28 -8.76 10.83 11.48
N GLY A 29 -8.14 10.62 10.32
CA GLY A 29 -7.61 11.70 9.49
C GLY A 29 -6.17 12.11 9.81
N SER A 30 -5.59 11.63 10.90
CA SER A 30 -4.25 12.02 11.36
C SER A 30 -3.14 11.24 10.67
N ARG A 31 -1.98 11.89 10.58
CA ARG A 31 -0.69 11.38 10.11
C ARG A 31 0.38 12.00 10.98
N TRP A 32 0.94 11.24 11.92
CA TRP A 32 2.01 11.76 12.78
C TRP A 32 3.38 11.27 12.34
N PHE A 33 4.38 12.09 12.64
CA PHE A 33 5.79 11.79 12.39
C PHE A 33 6.44 11.68 13.76
N ARG A 34 6.97 10.51 14.11
CA ARG A 34 7.46 10.21 15.46
C ARG A 34 8.94 9.83 15.47
N ASP A 35 9.65 10.22 16.52
CA ASP A 35 10.91 9.56 16.91
C ASP A 35 10.64 8.31 17.78
N PRO A 36 11.68 7.55 18.17
CA PRO A 36 11.54 6.41 19.09
C PRO A 36 10.92 6.76 20.46
N GLU A 37 11.06 8.00 20.90
CA GLU A 37 10.51 8.55 22.13
C GLU A 37 9.08 9.09 21.98
N ARG A 38 8.47 8.98 20.79
CA ARG A 38 7.14 9.49 20.40
C ARG A 38 7.01 11.02 20.38
N ASN A 39 8.11 11.75 20.35
CA ASN A 39 8.06 13.18 20.08
C ASN A 39 7.63 13.42 18.62
N ASP A 40 6.93 14.53 18.39
CA ASP A 40 6.61 14.96 17.03
C ASP A 40 7.87 15.51 16.36
N ILE A 41 8.30 14.87 15.27
CA ILE A 41 9.52 15.24 14.52
C ILE A 41 9.21 16.05 13.27
N GLN A 42 7.96 16.46 13.04
CA GLN A 42 7.56 17.17 11.83
C GLN A 42 8.43 18.42 11.57
N GLY A 43 8.78 19.16 12.62
CA GLY A 43 9.63 20.36 12.53
C GLY A 43 11.12 20.06 12.29
N GLU A 44 11.53 18.79 12.34
CA GLU A 44 12.91 18.34 12.12
C GLU A 44 13.13 17.77 10.71
N LEU A 45 12.06 17.58 9.93
CA LEU A 45 12.13 17.04 8.57
C LEU A 45 12.61 18.15 7.62
N ALA A 46 13.91 18.16 7.34
CA ALA A 46 14.53 19.15 6.47
C ALA A 46 13.85 19.19 5.09
N GLU A 47 13.65 20.40 4.57
CA GLU A 47 13.04 20.67 3.24
C GLU A 47 11.57 20.29 3.09
N TRP A 48 10.93 19.78 4.15
CA TRP A 48 9.49 19.59 4.15
C TRP A 48 8.80 20.95 4.31
N PRO A 49 7.73 21.24 3.53
CA PRO A 49 6.91 22.44 3.74
C PRO A 49 6.34 22.50 5.16
N ASP A 50 5.55 23.52 5.49
CA ASP A 50 4.68 23.40 6.67
C ASP A 50 3.54 22.40 6.39
N GLY A 51 3.09 21.70 7.42
CA GLY A 51 2.04 20.68 7.31
C GLY A 51 1.04 20.77 8.44
N PRO A 52 -0.08 20.05 8.32
CA PRO A 52 -1.09 20.02 9.36
C PRO A 52 -0.52 19.45 10.67
N VAL A 53 -0.72 20.17 11.77
CA VAL A 53 -0.41 19.67 13.11
C VAL A 53 -1.63 18.92 13.63
N PHE A 54 -1.44 17.68 14.04
CA PHE A 54 -2.52 16.83 14.55
C PHE A 54 -2.44 16.74 16.08
N THR A 55 -3.57 16.87 16.74
CA THR A 55 -3.73 16.55 18.17
C THR A 55 -4.69 15.37 18.30
N PRO A 56 -4.45 14.41 19.22
CA PRO A 56 -5.38 13.32 19.45
C PRO A 56 -6.75 13.89 19.82
N ARG A 57 -7.82 13.38 19.21
CA ARG A 57 -9.17 13.88 19.53
C ARG A 57 -9.55 13.43 20.93
N THR A 58 -9.91 14.39 21.77
CA THR A 58 -10.40 14.13 23.13
C THR A 58 -11.74 13.41 23.10
N GLN A 59 -12.10 12.68 24.17
CA GLN A 59 -13.39 11.99 24.29
C GLN A 59 -14.59 12.95 24.13
N GLY A 60 -14.44 14.24 24.48
CA GLY A 60 -15.48 15.26 24.31
C GLY A 60 -15.81 15.58 22.85
N ASP A 61 -14.81 15.57 21.96
CA ASP A 61 -15.02 15.79 20.52
C ASP A 61 -15.68 14.58 19.82
N GLN A 62 -15.57 13.39 20.41
CA GLN A 62 -16.15 12.16 19.88
C GLN A 62 -17.69 12.12 20.04
N ALA A 63 -18.22 12.69 21.13
CA ALA A 63 -19.66 12.76 21.41
C ALA A 63 -20.40 13.76 20.50
N ALA A 64 -19.74 14.85 20.08
CA ALA A 64 -20.37 15.87 19.23
C ALA A 64 -20.66 15.38 17.79
N ARG A 65 -19.96 14.34 17.31
CA ARG A 65 -20.13 13.83 15.93
C ARG A 65 -20.95 12.54 15.84
N SER A 66 -21.10 11.76 16.91
CA SER A 66 -22.02 10.61 16.91
C SER A 66 -23.48 11.03 16.71
N VAL A 67 -23.82 12.27 17.05
CA VAL A 67 -25.15 12.86 16.82
C VAL A 67 -25.31 13.46 15.41
N GLY A 68 -24.21 13.79 14.71
CA GLY A 68 -24.22 14.62 13.50
C GLY A 68 -24.02 13.91 12.15
N ARG A 69 -23.77 12.60 12.11
CA ARG A 69 -23.33 11.90 10.87
C ARG A 69 -24.15 10.66 10.48
N GLY A 70 -25.43 10.63 10.83
CA GLY A 70 -26.35 9.53 10.53
C GLY A 70 -26.77 9.33 9.06
N LEU A 71 -26.14 9.93 8.03
CA LEU A 71 -26.70 9.82 6.67
C LEU A 71 -25.74 9.92 5.46
N LEU A 72 -24.42 9.71 5.56
CA LEU A 72 -23.58 9.80 4.34
C LEU A 72 -22.52 8.69 4.24
N SER A 73 -22.73 7.82 3.25
CA SER A 73 -21.83 6.79 2.68
C SER A 73 -21.74 5.43 3.37
N ALA A 74 -22.83 4.65 3.31
CA ALA A 74 -22.74 3.19 3.30
C ALA A 74 -22.37 2.74 1.88
N ILE A 75 -21.10 2.43 1.64
CA ILE A 75 -20.68 1.65 0.46
C ILE A 75 -20.79 0.18 0.90
N PRO A 76 -21.67 -0.63 0.30
CA PRO A 76 -21.72 -2.06 0.61
C PRO A 76 -20.48 -2.72 0.01
N VAL A 77 -19.57 -3.17 0.89
CA VAL A 77 -18.48 -4.08 0.51
C VAL A 77 -19.13 -5.45 0.28
N ILE A 78 -19.31 -5.83 -0.98
CA ILE A 78 -19.69 -7.19 -1.35
C ILE A 78 -18.45 -8.06 -1.17
N ALA A 79 -18.27 -8.63 0.02
CA ALA A 79 -17.32 -9.71 0.26
C ALA A 79 -18.06 -11.05 0.09
N ASN A 80 -17.67 -11.83 -0.92
CA ASN A 80 -18.04 -13.25 -1.01
C ASN A 80 -17.31 -14.00 0.12
N ILE A 81 -17.92 -14.07 1.30
CA ILE A 81 -17.43 -14.85 2.43
C ILE A 81 -18.01 -16.26 2.31
N ILE A 82 -17.11 -17.23 2.09
CA ILE A 82 -17.38 -18.65 2.30
C ILE A 82 -17.66 -18.83 3.81
N ALA A 83 -18.87 -19.27 4.12
CA ALA A 83 -19.35 -19.47 5.47
C ALA A 83 -18.58 -20.60 6.18
N ASN A 84 -18.05 -20.32 7.37
CA ASN A 84 -18.01 -21.30 8.44
C ASN A 84 -18.51 -20.67 9.73
N ILE A 85 -19.53 -21.34 10.27
CA ILE A 85 -20.43 -20.95 11.34
C ILE A 85 -19.77 -21.31 12.68
N GLY A 86 -19.79 -20.38 13.65
CA GLY A 86 -19.68 -20.74 15.06
C GLY A 86 -19.20 -19.63 16.00
N GLY A 87 -20.13 -19.09 16.82
CA GLY A 87 -19.78 -18.53 18.14
C GLY A 87 -20.09 -17.04 18.34
N ALA A 88 -21.15 -16.77 19.10
CA ALA A 88 -21.62 -15.44 19.48
C ALA A 88 -20.73 -14.77 20.56
N GLY A 89 -20.56 -13.45 20.44
CA GLY A 89 -19.88 -12.60 21.43
C GLY A 89 -19.66 -11.17 20.93
N GLY A 90 -20.75 -10.45 20.62
CA GLY A 90 -20.68 -9.04 20.21
C GLY A 90 -20.47 -8.11 21.41
N SER A 91 -19.35 -7.37 21.42
CA SER A 91 -19.05 -6.31 22.39
C SER A 91 -19.89 -5.05 22.10
N PRO A 92 -20.37 -4.32 23.13
CA PRO A 92 -21.22 -3.13 22.98
C PRO A 92 -20.46 -1.86 22.53
N PHE A 93 -19.20 -1.96 22.11
CA PHE A 93 -18.43 -0.83 21.58
C PHE A 93 -18.38 -0.91 20.06
N GLY A 94 -19.10 0.01 19.42
CA GLY A 94 -19.44 -0.02 17.99
C GLY A 94 -18.26 -0.20 17.05
N SER A 95 -18.37 -1.22 16.21
CA SER A 95 -17.55 -1.45 15.03
C SER A 95 -17.90 -0.43 13.93
N GLY A 96 -17.28 0.74 13.99
CA GLY A 96 -17.32 1.73 12.92
C GLY A 96 -16.20 1.48 11.89
N ALA A 97 -16.60 1.21 10.63
CA ALA A 97 -15.82 1.25 9.39
C ALA A 97 -14.27 1.20 9.49
N GLY A 98 -13.75 0.02 9.80
CA GLY A 98 -12.35 -0.40 9.71
C GLY A 98 -12.31 -1.90 10.01
N SER A 99 -11.95 -2.73 9.02
CA SER A 99 -12.36 -4.14 8.95
C SER A 99 -11.40 -5.14 9.62
N GLY A 100 -10.79 -4.79 10.75
CA GLY A 100 -9.87 -5.66 11.51
C GLY A 100 -9.83 -5.30 12.99
N LYS A 101 -9.23 -6.15 13.82
CA LYS A 101 -8.86 -5.78 15.20
C LYS A 101 -7.54 -5.00 15.15
N PRO A 102 -7.36 -3.93 15.94
CA PRO A 102 -6.05 -3.28 16.05
C PRO A 102 -4.99 -4.31 16.46
N GLU A 103 -3.89 -4.34 15.73
CA GLU A 103 -2.75 -5.21 16.00
C GLU A 103 -1.73 -4.49 16.89
N GLU A 104 -1.64 -3.17 16.74
CA GLU A 104 -0.76 -2.28 17.50
C GLU A 104 -1.59 -1.08 17.99
N PRO A 105 -2.44 -1.25 19.02
CA PRO A 105 -3.36 -0.21 19.49
C PRO A 105 -2.67 1.15 19.74
N GLU A 106 -1.44 1.13 20.25
CA GLU A 106 -0.62 2.30 20.51
C GLU A 106 -0.20 3.08 19.26
N ASN A 107 -0.27 2.47 18.07
CA ASN A 107 0.10 3.05 16.77
C ASN A 107 -1.10 3.11 15.80
N GLU A 108 -2.27 2.69 16.25
CA GLU A 108 -3.46 2.53 15.40
C GLU A 108 -4.72 3.20 15.96
N VAL A 109 -4.79 3.31 17.28
CA VAL A 109 -5.93 3.84 18.03
C VAL A 109 -5.55 5.08 18.81
N ASP A 110 -4.45 5.04 19.56
CA ASP A 110 -4.04 6.12 20.46
C ASP A 110 -3.12 7.13 19.76
N ASP A 111 -2.21 6.60 18.95
CA ASP A 111 -1.34 7.32 18.03
C ASP A 111 -1.59 6.78 16.60
N PHE A 112 -1.03 7.44 15.60
CA PHE A 112 -1.02 6.98 14.21
C PHE A 112 0.23 7.48 13.49
N PRO A 113 1.41 6.95 13.87
CA PRO A 113 2.64 7.28 13.18
C PRO A 113 2.59 6.75 11.75
N VAL A 114 2.83 7.64 10.79
CA VAL A 114 3.11 7.26 9.40
C VAL A 114 4.60 7.29 9.08
N MET A 115 5.39 7.77 10.02
CA MET A 115 6.84 7.72 10.04
C MET A 115 7.30 7.49 11.48
N TRP A 116 8.29 6.62 11.65
CA TRP A 116 8.97 6.37 12.91
C TRP A 116 10.47 6.37 12.67
N ALA A 117 11.17 7.39 13.16
CA ALA A 117 12.52 7.67 12.68
C ALA A 117 13.38 8.45 13.70
N ALA A 118 14.47 7.85 14.14
CA ALA A 118 15.52 8.56 14.88
C ALA A 118 16.27 9.54 13.95
N PRO A 119 16.96 10.56 14.49
CA PRO A 119 17.80 11.45 13.67
C PRO A 119 18.80 10.67 12.81
N GLY A 120 18.93 11.06 11.54
CA GLY A 120 19.86 10.44 10.60
C GLY A 120 19.41 9.11 9.97
N THR A 121 18.20 8.63 10.27
CA THR A 121 17.66 7.39 9.68
C THR A 121 16.96 7.63 8.34
N LEU A 122 16.90 6.58 7.50
CA LEU A 122 16.40 6.58 6.12
C LEU A 122 14.94 6.99 6.01
N ALA A 123 14.08 6.65 6.99
CA ALA A 123 12.68 7.09 6.93
C ALA A 123 12.55 8.62 6.91
N ARG A 124 13.51 9.39 7.47
CA ARG A 124 13.49 10.87 7.40
C ARG A 124 13.84 11.42 6.02
N THR A 125 14.39 10.61 5.12
CA THR A 125 14.79 11.02 3.77
C THR A 125 13.74 10.67 2.72
N VAL A 126 12.58 10.14 3.12
CA VAL A 126 11.46 9.89 2.20
C VAL A 126 10.85 11.23 1.77
N PRO A 127 10.23 11.31 0.58
CA PRO A 127 9.77 12.58 0.05
C PRO A 127 8.49 13.06 0.74
N TRP A 128 8.42 14.36 1.05
CA TRP A 128 7.26 14.99 1.68
C TRP A 128 5.98 14.86 0.84
N GLN A 129 6.13 14.65 -0.48
CA GLN A 129 5.07 14.42 -1.45
C GLN A 129 4.22 13.19 -1.13
N LEU A 130 4.68 12.29 -0.27
CA LEU A 130 3.87 11.20 0.26
C LEU A 130 2.73 11.71 1.16
N ASP A 131 2.84 12.88 1.79
CA ASP A 131 1.80 13.44 2.65
C ASP A 131 0.72 14.18 1.85
N PRO A 132 -0.52 13.67 1.82
CA PRO A 132 -1.62 14.34 1.13
C PRO A 132 -1.93 15.73 1.70
N GLY A 133 -1.54 16.02 2.94
CA GLY A 133 -1.75 17.32 3.58
C GLY A 133 -0.82 18.43 3.09
N ARG A 134 0.22 18.09 2.32
CA ARG A 134 1.27 19.03 1.88
C ARG A 134 1.28 19.28 0.38
N ARG A 135 0.66 18.39 -0.39
CA ARG A 135 0.63 18.42 -1.85
C ARG A 135 -0.70 18.93 -2.37
N SER A 136 -0.72 19.40 -3.62
CA SER A 136 -1.94 19.78 -4.32
C SER A 136 -2.88 18.59 -4.51
N GLU A 137 -4.18 18.86 -4.62
CA GLU A 137 -5.15 17.81 -4.90
C GLU A 137 -4.87 17.18 -6.27
N GLY A 138 -4.89 15.84 -6.33
CA GLY A 138 -4.61 15.09 -7.56
C GLY A 138 -3.14 14.79 -7.80
N TYR A 139 -2.23 15.32 -6.98
CA TYR A 139 -0.82 14.93 -7.02
C TYR A 139 -0.67 13.44 -6.67
N LEU A 140 0.08 12.71 -7.49
CA LEU A 140 0.33 11.27 -7.33
C LEU A 140 1.82 11.03 -7.10
N THR A 141 2.12 10.07 -6.23
CA THR A 141 3.48 9.59 -6.00
C THR A 141 3.49 8.11 -6.28
N ASP A 142 4.33 7.68 -7.20
CA ASP A 142 4.50 6.27 -7.52
C ASP A 142 5.65 5.69 -6.69
N LEU A 143 5.43 4.49 -6.16
CA LEU A 143 6.48 3.62 -5.66
C LEU A 143 6.82 2.63 -6.77
N VAL A 144 8.09 2.62 -7.17
CA VAL A 144 8.62 1.65 -8.12
C VAL A 144 9.63 0.76 -7.41
N LEU A 145 9.43 -0.54 -7.50
CA LEU A 145 10.39 -1.53 -7.06
C LEU A 145 11.07 -2.15 -8.28
N THR A 146 12.39 -2.21 -8.24
CA THR A 146 13.22 -2.84 -9.26
C THR A 146 14.04 -3.99 -8.68
N SER A 147 14.82 -4.66 -9.53
CA SER A 147 15.82 -5.65 -9.11
C SER A 147 16.95 -5.07 -8.24
N ARG A 148 17.07 -3.74 -8.12
CA ARG A 148 18.18 -3.07 -7.42
C ARG A 148 17.76 -2.14 -6.29
N ARG A 149 16.58 -1.54 -6.39
CA ARG A 149 16.20 -0.41 -5.54
C ARG A 149 14.70 -0.20 -5.50
N LEU A 150 14.29 0.55 -4.48
CA LEU A 150 12.96 1.13 -4.35
C LEU A 150 13.06 2.62 -4.63
N LEU A 151 12.15 3.13 -5.44
CA LEU A 151 12.11 4.52 -5.88
C LEU A 151 10.76 5.12 -5.53
N PHE A 152 10.76 6.39 -5.17
CA PHE A 152 9.56 7.23 -5.19
C PHE A 152 9.67 8.19 -6.37
N LEU A 153 8.63 8.23 -7.20
CA LEU A 153 8.57 9.04 -8.40
C LEU A 153 7.35 9.97 -8.37
N ASP A 154 7.46 11.09 -9.07
CA ASP A 154 6.32 11.92 -9.45
C ASP A 154 6.28 12.16 -10.97
N GLU A 155 5.54 13.18 -11.40
CA GLU A 155 5.49 13.59 -12.80
C GLU A 155 6.79 14.24 -13.31
N VAL A 156 7.65 14.72 -12.41
CA VAL A 156 8.89 15.47 -12.71
C VAL A 156 10.12 14.57 -12.68
N GLY A 157 10.11 13.48 -11.91
CA GLY A 157 11.19 12.51 -11.89
C GLY A 157 11.30 11.71 -10.60
N VAL A 158 12.54 11.35 -10.25
CA VAL A 158 12.86 10.61 -9.03
C VAL A 158 12.87 11.58 -7.84
N LEU A 159 12.03 11.31 -6.86
CA LEU A 159 11.96 12.06 -5.61
C LEU A 159 12.91 11.49 -4.54
N ALA A 160 13.02 10.17 -4.48
CA ALA A 160 13.93 9.48 -3.57
C ALA A 160 14.24 8.08 -4.07
N GLU A 161 15.38 7.56 -3.64
CA GLU A 161 15.89 6.25 -4.02
C GLU A 161 16.49 5.53 -2.80
N PHE A 162 16.18 4.25 -2.69
CA PHE A 162 16.63 3.38 -1.62
C PHE A 162 17.18 2.09 -2.22
N PRO A 163 18.47 1.75 -2.00
CA PRO A 163 19.01 0.46 -2.40
C PRO A 163 18.19 -0.69 -1.82
N ARG A 164 18.11 -1.81 -2.53
CA ARG A 164 17.27 -2.94 -2.09
C ARG A 164 17.69 -3.46 -0.72
N GLU A 165 18.98 -3.48 -0.45
CA GLU A 165 19.58 -3.87 0.83
C GLU A 165 19.29 -2.93 1.99
N SER A 166 18.85 -1.69 1.71
CA SER A 166 18.45 -0.75 2.75
C SER A 166 17.02 -0.99 3.25
N ILE A 167 16.29 -1.93 2.64
CA ILE A 167 14.94 -2.31 3.04
C ILE A 167 15.00 -3.63 3.80
N SER A 168 14.59 -3.62 5.07
CA SER A 168 14.55 -4.82 5.91
C SER A 168 13.32 -5.69 5.63
N GLY A 169 12.23 -5.10 5.13
CA GLY A 169 11.01 -5.82 4.82
C GLY A 169 9.76 -4.93 4.87
N ALA A 170 8.61 -5.55 4.66
CA ALA A 170 7.34 -4.86 4.76
C ALA A 170 6.23 -5.77 5.29
N ARG A 171 5.17 -5.16 5.83
CA ARG A 171 4.00 -5.86 6.36
C ARG A 171 2.73 -5.12 5.98
N GLN A 172 1.68 -5.85 5.60
CA GLN A 172 0.33 -5.31 5.46
C GLN A 172 -0.26 -5.01 6.85
N MET A 173 -0.89 -3.86 7.01
CA MET A 173 -1.57 -3.47 8.25
C MET A 173 -3.06 -3.78 8.12
N GLU A 174 -3.53 -4.81 8.82
CA GLU A 174 -4.93 -5.27 8.74
C GLU A 174 -5.90 -4.23 9.30
N PHE A 175 -5.52 -3.55 10.38
CA PHE A 175 -6.30 -2.46 10.93
C PHE A 175 -6.11 -1.18 10.10
N SER A 176 -6.87 -1.11 9.01
CA SER A 176 -6.95 0.03 8.11
C SER A 176 -8.33 0.13 7.47
N ARG A 177 -8.57 1.20 6.69
CA ARG A 177 -9.90 1.48 6.13
C ARG A 177 -10.43 0.33 5.27
N ILE A 178 -9.55 -0.29 4.49
CA ILE A 178 -9.88 -1.36 3.55
C ILE A 178 -8.86 -2.50 3.55
N GLY A 179 -7.86 -2.50 4.44
CA GLY A 179 -6.75 -3.47 4.40
C GLY A 179 -5.62 -3.08 3.44
N ALA A 180 -5.55 -1.84 2.97
CA ALA A 180 -4.58 -1.39 1.95
C ALA A 180 -3.39 -0.60 2.52
N ASP A 181 -3.28 -0.50 3.84
CA ASP A 181 -2.12 0.08 4.49
C ASP A 181 -0.98 -0.94 4.57
N MET A 182 0.26 -0.48 4.52
CA MET A 182 1.45 -1.28 4.75
C MET A 182 2.49 -0.51 5.54
N ARG A 183 3.29 -1.20 6.35
CA ARG A 183 4.54 -0.68 6.92
C ARG A 183 5.72 -1.14 6.07
N LEU A 184 6.54 -0.20 5.61
CA LEU A 184 7.86 -0.45 5.01
C LEU A 184 8.92 -0.16 6.07
N THR A 185 9.80 -1.13 6.34
CA THR A 185 10.85 -1.02 7.36
C THR A 185 12.23 -0.98 6.68
N PHE A 186 13.03 0.01 7.06
CA PHE A 186 14.40 0.16 6.59
C PHE A 186 15.38 -0.65 7.46
N ALA A 187 16.58 -0.92 6.93
CA ALA A 187 17.61 -1.69 7.60
C ALA A 187 18.14 -1.04 8.89
N ASP A 188 17.97 0.27 9.05
CA ASP A 188 18.31 1.02 10.27
C ASP A 188 17.21 0.99 11.35
N GLY A 189 16.12 0.24 11.12
CA GLY A 189 15.00 0.07 12.03
C GLY A 189 13.95 1.18 11.96
N SER A 190 14.18 2.24 11.17
CA SER A 190 13.17 3.24 10.88
C SER A 190 12.10 2.69 9.93
N TRP A 191 10.89 3.26 9.96
CA TRP A 191 9.80 2.78 9.11
C TRP A 191 8.82 3.86 8.69
N ILE A 192 8.09 3.60 7.61
CA ILE A 192 6.97 4.42 7.13
C ILE A 192 5.70 3.58 6.94
N ARG A 193 4.53 4.20 7.08
CA ARG A 193 3.22 3.57 6.82
C ARG A 193 2.56 4.18 5.59
N LEU A 194 2.40 3.38 4.54
CA LEU A 194 1.88 3.76 3.24
C LEU A 194 0.48 3.20 3.02
N PHE A 195 -0.35 3.94 2.30
CA PHE A 195 -1.58 3.46 1.69
C PHE A 195 -1.31 3.10 0.21
N THR A 196 -1.74 1.91 -0.20
CA THR A 196 -1.39 1.31 -1.50
C THR A 196 -2.57 1.20 -2.49
N GLY A 197 -3.73 1.75 -2.12
CA GLY A 197 -4.94 1.75 -2.95
C GLY A 197 -5.76 0.47 -2.92
N SER A 198 -5.15 -0.69 -2.65
CA SER A 198 -5.84 -1.98 -2.54
C SER A 198 -5.11 -2.95 -1.60
N PRO A 199 -5.83 -3.88 -0.94
CA PRO A 199 -5.20 -4.93 -0.12
C PRO A 199 -4.24 -5.82 -0.91
N ALA A 200 -4.61 -6.15 -2.16
CA ALA A 200 -3.78 -6.95 -3.04
C ALA A 200 -2.42 -6.29 -3.34
N ASN A 201 -2.39 -4.95 -3.47
CA ASN A 201 -1.12 -4.23 -3.62
C ASN A 201 -0.27 -4.28 -2.36
N ALA A 202 -0.87 -4.07 -1.19
CA ALA A 202 -0.17 -4.16 0.10
C ALA A 202 0.43 -5.56 0.32
N GLU A 203 -0.39 -6.61 0.13
CA GLU A 203 0.01 -8.01 0.23
C GLU A 203 1.13 -8.34 -0.77
N ARG A 204 0.95 -7.99 -2.04
CA ARG A 204 1.92 -8.30 -3.10
C ARG A 204 3.26 -7.61 -2.85
N LEU A 205 3.26 -6.32 -2.53
CA LEU A 205 4.49 -5.58 -2.29
C LEU A 205 5.21 -6.11 -1.03
N ALA A 206 4.47 -6.41 0.04
CA ALA A 206 5.04 -7.04 1.22
C ALA A 206 5.68 -8.40 0.90
N GLY A 207 4.97 -9.28 0.19
CA GLY A 207 5.49 -10.58 -0.20
C GLY A 207 6.73 -10.51 -1.10
N ILE A 208 6.78 -9.54 -2.02
CA ILE A 208 7.99 -9.34 -2.85
C ILE A 208 9.15 -8.81 -2.00
N LEU A 209 8.90 -7.87 -1.08
CA LEU A 209 9.95 -7.29 -0.22
C LEU A 209 10.52 -8.32 0.75
N ASN A 210 9.69 -9.22 1.27
CA ASN A 210 10.09 -10.26 2.22
C ASN A 210 10.66 -11.52 1.54
N GLY A 211 10.53 -11.64 0.21
CA GLY A 211 11.01 -12.80 -0.56
C GLY A 211 10.04 -13.97 -0.60
N ASP A 212 8.81 -13.81 -0.09
CA ASP A 212 7.74 -14.81 -0.14
C ASP A 212 7.17 -14.96 -1.56
N VAL A 213 7.26 -13.88 -2.36
CA VAL A 213 6.73 -13.81 -3.72
C VAL A 213 7.88 -13.57 -4.71
N GLN A 214 8.03 -14.47 -5.68
CA GLN A 214 8.98 -14.29 -6.77
C GLN A 214 8.38 -13.39 -7.87
N ALA A 215 8.61 -12.08 -7.75
CA ALA A 215 8.39 -11.16 -8.86
C ALA A 215 9.41 -11.42 -9.96
N VAL A 216 8.96 -11.38 -11.22
CA VAL A 216 9.83 -11.56 -12.40
C VAL A 216 9.62 -10.41 -13.39
N PRO A 217 10.64 -10.01 -14.15
CA PRO A 217 10.44 -9.05 -15.22
C PRO A 217 9.67 -9.66 -16.40
N GLU A 218 9.11 -8.79 -17.25
CA GLU A 218 8.46 -9.21 -18.50
C GLU A 218 9.41 -9.96 -19.44
N SER A 219 10.70 -9.61 -19.40
CA SER A 219 11.76 -10.26 -20.17
C SER A 219 11.91 -11.74 -19.81
N ALA A 220 11.53 -12.15 -18.59
CA ALA A 220 11.57 -13.53 -18.13
C ALA A 220 10.36 -14.38 -18.59
N LEU A 221 9.37 -13.78 -19.27
CA LEU A 221 8.24 -14.50 -19.84
C LEU A 221 8.61 -15.20 -21.15
N THR A 222 7.88 -16.25 -21.50
CA THR A 222 7.96 -16.85 -22.85
C THR A 222 7.24 -15.96 -23.88
N ASP A 223 7.50 -16.18 -25.17
CA ASP A 223 6.79 -15.45 -26.24
C ASP A 223 5.27 -15.72 -26.19
N ALA A 224 4.87 -16.94 -25.88
CA ALA A 224 3.46 -17.32 -25.76
C ALA A 224 2.78 -16.61 -24.58
N GLN A 225 3.48 -16.53 -23.43
CA GLN A 225 3.05 -15.76 -22.27
C GLN A 225 2.93 -14.27 -22.59
N ARG A 226 3.94 -13.65 -23.24
CA ARG A 226 3.87 -12.24 -23.67
C ARG A 226 2.69 -11.97 -24.60
N ALA A 227 2.45 -12.87 -25.57
CA ALA A 227 1.31 -12.74 -26.47
C ALA A 227 -0.03 -12.81 -25.73
N ARG A 228 -0.14 -13.67 -24.70
CA ARG A 228 -1.33 -13.74 -23.84
C ARG A 228 -1.51 -12.46 -23.01
N VAL A 229 -0.44 -11.95 -22.41
CA VAL A 229 -0.44 -10.68 -21.65
C VAL A 229 -0.90 -9.53 -22.53
N ALA A 230 -0.35 -9.39 -23.74
CA ALA A 230 -0.73 -8.34 -24.67
C ALA A 230 -2.23 -8.38 -24.99
N ARG A 231 -2.80 -9.58 -25.23
CA ARG A 231 -4.25 -9.75 -25.40
C ARG A 231 -5.02 -9.36 -24.15
N PHE A 232 -4.59 -9.81 -22.97
CA PHE A 232 -5.26 -9.48 -21.70
C PHE A 232 -5.30 -7.97 -21.46
N VAL A 233 -4.15 -7.29 -21.56
CA VAL A 233 -4.03 -5.84 -21.35
C VAL A 233 -4.84 -5.05 -22.38
N ALA A 234 -4.90 -5.48 -23.65
CA ALA A 234 -5.69 -4.81 -24.68
C ALA A 234 -7.19 -4.71 -24.35
N HIS A 235 -7.73 -5.61 -23.52
CA HIS A 235 -9.12 -5.57 -23.06
C HIS A 235 -9.33 -4.66 -21.83
N LEU A 236 -8.25 -4.28 -21.14
CA LEU A 236 -8.31 -3.45 -19.94
C LEU A 236 -8.15 -1.98 -20.31
N ARG A 237 -9.26 -1.23 -20.27
CA ARG A 237 -9.21 0.22 -20.41
C ARG A 237 -8.72 0.86 -19.11
N GLY A 238 -7.73 1.74 -19.21
CA GLY A 238 -7.28 2.56 -18.07
C GLY A 238 -6.38 1.83 -17.09
N SER A 239 -5.52 0.92 -17.56
CA SER A 239 -4.40 0.43 -16.76
C SER A 239 -3.59 1.62 -16.22
N LEU A 240 -3.36 1.63 -14.90
CA LEU A 240 -2.63 2.71 -14.23
C LEU A 240 -1.11 2.55 -14.35
N HIS A 241 -0.66 1.30 -14.31
CA HIS A 241 0.75 0.91 -14.26
C HIS A 241 0.99 -0.33 -15.11
N PRO A 242 2.23 -0.58 -15.57
CA PRO A 242 2.59 -1.81 -16.26
C PRO A 242 2.17 -3.06 -15.48
N PRO A 243 1.86 -4.19 -16.15
CA PRO A 243 1.48 -5.41 -15.46
C PRO A 243 2.59 -5.90 -14.53
N VAL A 244 2.16 -6.53 -13.44
CA VAL A 244 3.04 -7.19 -12.47
C VAL A 244 3.04 -8.67 -12.75
N TYR A 245 4.23 -9.27 -12.76
CA TYR A 245 4.41 -10.69 -13.03
C TYR A 245 4.96 -11.39 -11.80
N THR A 246 4.24 -12.40 -11.31
CA THR A 246 4.68 -13.28 -10.22
C THR A 246 4.82 -14.69 -10.75
N ARG A 247 5.92 -15.37 -10.42
CA ARG A 247 6.11 -16.78 -10.73
C ARG A 247 5.88 -17.61 -9.48
N TYR A 248 5.03 -18.63 -9.59
CA TYR A 248 4.82 -19.61 -8.54
C TYR A 248 5.84 -20.76 -8.63
N PRO A 249 6.08 -21.51 -7.53
CA PRO A 249 6.96 -22.67 -7.52
C PRO A 249 6.67 -23.69 -8.62
N SER A 250 5.40 -23.87 -8.99
CA SER A 250 5.00 -24.74 -10.10
C SER A 250 5.40 -24.27 -11.50
N GLY A 251 5.94 -23.06 -11.62
CA GLY A 251 6.23 -22.37 -12.88
C GLY A 251 5.07 -21.57 -13.45
N ILE A 252 3.87 -21.64 -12.85
CA ILE A 252 2.72 -20.82 -13.26
C ILE A 252 3.04 -19.34 -13.04
N VAL A 253 2.69 -18.51 -14.02
CA VAL A 253 2.84 -17.06 -13.95
C VAL A 253 1.47 -16.44 -13.68
N ARG A 254 1.40 -15.63 -12.61
CA ARG A 254 0.31 -14.70 -12.34
C ARG A 254 0.65 -13.34 -12.92
N VAL A 255 -0.28 -12.80 -13.70
CA VAL A 255 -0.20 -11.46 -14.27
C VAL A 255 -1.30 -10.64 -13.64
N GLU A 256 -0.94 -9.47 -13.11
CA GLU A 256 -1.88 -8.56 -12.47
C GLU A 256 -1.77 -7.16 -13.05
N VAL A 257 -2.91 -6.50 -13.21
CA VAL A 257 -3.01 -5.12 -13.69
C VAL A 257 -3.90 -4.33 -12.73
N CYS A 258 -3.42 -3.17 -12.31
CA CYS A 258 -4.20 -2.21 -11.54
C CYS A 258 -5.04 -1.32 -12.46
N VAL A 259 -6.32 -1.19 -12.16
CA VAL A 259 -7.24 -0.25 -12.82
C VAL A 259 -7.93 0.62 -11.76
N PRO A 260 -8.36 1.85 -12.09
CA PRO A 260 -9.11 2.68 -11.16
C PRO A 260 -10.37 1.98 -10.67
N SER A 261 -10.59 1.97 -9.36
CA SER A 261 -11.81 1.41 -8.77
C SER A 261 -12.96 2.40 -8.88
N LYS A 262 -14.17 1.89 -9.13
CA LYS A 262 -15.40 2.70 -9.05
C LYS A 262 -15.81 2.99 -7.60
N ALA A 263 -15.23 2.29 -6.63
CA ALA A 263 -15.60 2.40 -5.21
C ALA A 263 -15.09 3.69 -4.54
N GLY A 264 -14.11 4.38 -5.12
CA GLY A 264 -13.62 5.62 -4.55
C GLY A 264 -12.39 6.20 -5.25
N LYS A 265 -12.15 7.49 -5.01
CA LYS A 265 -10.92 8.16 -5.41
C LYS A 265 -9.73 7.51 -4.67
N ASP A 266 -8.63 7.32 -5.38
CA ASP A 266 -7.39 6.66 -4.92
C ASP A 266 -7.51 5.14 -4.64
N LEU A 267 -8.67 4.53 -4.89
CA LEU A 267 -8.84 3.08 -4.81
C LEU A 267 -8.55 2.44 -6.17
N VAL A 268 -7.96 1.25 -6.15
CA VAL A 268 -7.68 0.48 -7.37
C VAL A 268 -8.26 -0.91 -7.25
N ASP A 269 -8.80 -1.41 -8.36
CA ASP A 269 -9.16 -2.82 -8.50
C ASP A 269 -7.98 -3.54 -9.15
N VAL A 270 -7.65 -4.73 -8.64
CA VAL A 270 -6.62 -5.59 -9.22
C VAL A 270 -7.30 -6.69 -10.01
N THR A 271 -7.02 -6.76 -11.30
CA THR A 271 -7.49 -7.83 -12.19
C THR A 271 -6.30 -8.63 -12.67
N GLY A 272 -6.47 -9.93 -12.88
CA GLY A 272 -5.36 -10.79 -13.24
C GLY A 272 -5.75 -12.06 -13.96
N ILE A 273 -4.73 -12.69 -14.51
CA ILE A 273 -4.80 -14.00 -15.15
C ILE A 273 -3.67 -14.89 -14.63
N LEU A 274 -3.88 -16.19 -14.75
CA LEU A 274 -2.87 -17.20 -14.52
C LEU A 274 -2.58 -17.93 -15.83
N MET A 275 -1.30 -18.24 -16.06
CA MET A 275 -0.88 -18.95 -17.25
C MET A 275 0.30 -19.87 -17.01
N ASP A 276 0.36 -20.97 -17.76
CA ASP A 276 1.53 -21.85 -17.84
C ASP A 276 2.62 -21.29 -18.77
N ASP A 277 3.66 -22.07 -19.01
CA ASP A 277 4.80 -21.75 -19.88
C ASP A 277 4.41 -21.60 -21.37
N GLN A 278 3.32 -22.25 -21.79
CA GLN A 278 2.73 -22.16 -23.11
C GLN A 278 1.75 -20.99 -23.25
N GLY A 279 1.56 -20.19 -22.20
CA GLY A 279 0.62 -19.07 -22.21
C GLY A 279 -0.84 -19.52 -22.22
N GLU A 280 -1.13 -20.75 -21.80
CA GLU A 280 -2.49 -21.26 -21.64
C GLU A 280 -3.01 -21.03 -20.23
N ALA A 281 -4.34 -21.01 -20.06
CA ALA A 281 -4.94 -20.78 -18.74
C ALA A 281 -4.61 -21.96 -17.81
N ALA A 282 -3.98 -21.69 -16.67
CA ALA A 282 -3.61 -22.74 -15.72
C ALA A 282 -4.03 -22.34 -14.29
N PRO A 283 -4.76 -23.20 -13.55
CA PRO A 283 -5.04 -22.95 -12.14
C PRO A 283 -3.78 -23.19 -11.29
N PRO A 284 -3.65 -22.55 -10.10
CA PRO A 284 -2.54 -22.82 -9.19
C PRO A 284 -2.47 -24.31 -8.80
N LYS A 285 -1.26 -24.81 -8.55
CA LYS A 285 -1.01 -26.17 -8.09
C LYS A 285 -0.80 -26.20 -6.57
N PRO A 286 -0.93 -27.38 -5.92
CA PRO A 286 -0.59 -27.51 -4.51
C PRO A 286 0.85 -27.01 -4.23
N GLY A 287 0.99 -26.10 -3.27
CA GLY A 287 2.26 -25.45 -2.92
C GLY A 287 2.53 -24.12 -3.61
N ASP A 288 1.62 -23.61 -4.44
CA ASP A 288 1.73 -22.27 -5.05
C ASP A 288 1.24 -21.12 -4.15
N LEU A 289 0.52 -21.43 -3.06
CA LEU A 289 -0.09 -20.50 -2.12
C LEU A 289 0.07 -20.98 -0.67
#